data_AF-Q08NK2-F1
#
_entry.id   AF-Q08NK2-F1
#
_cell.length_a   1.000
_cell.length_b   1.000
_cell.length_c   1.000
_cell.angle_alpha   90.00
_cell.angle_beta   90.00
_cell.angle_gamma   90.00
#
_symmetry.space_group_name_H-M   'P 1'
#
loop_
_entity.id
_entity.type
_entity.pdbx_description
1 polymer ?
#
loop_
_entity_poly.entity_id
_entity_poly.type
_entity_poly.pdbx_seq_one_letter_code
_entity_poly.pdbx_strand_id
1 'polypeptide(L)'
;MDWTHVMTELDAHLSDEKVRRDAEEFFKAVGRRLELDGEEVVFPPETRVHVVEKMLVRNTEVRGGGYFLVKSVLNPTFQDGKYTGRSGSGTLKIMYDLEGRWLDEFYARAV
;
A
#
# COMPACT_ATOMS: atom_id res chain seq x y z
N MET A 1 8.93 18.08 15.95
CA MET A 1 9.09 17.08 14.89
C MET A 1 9.00 17.81 13.57
N ASP A 2 10.04 17.73 12.73
CA ASP A 2 10.01 18.27 11.38
C ASP A 2 9.38 17.23 10.46
N TRP A 3 8.13 17.48 10.06
CA TRP A 3 7.35 16.58 9.24
C TRP A 3 7.89 16.44 7.81
N THR A 4 8.56 17.46 7.29
CA THR A 4 9.18 17.40 5.96
C THR A 4 10.35 16.42 5.97
N HIS A 5 11.19 16.50 7.00
CA HIS A 5 12.30 15.56 7.17
C HIS A 5 11.81 14.11 7.34
N VAL A 6 10.80 13.90 8.20
CA VAL A 6 10.19 12.56 8.39
C VAL A 6 9.62 12.00 7.09
N MET A 7 8.95 12.83 6.27
CA MET A 7 8.44 12.42 4.95
C MET A 7 9.59 11.96 4.04
N THR A 8 10.69 12.72 3.97
CA THR A 8 11.83 12.38 3.11
C THR A 8 12.52 11.09 3.55
N GLU A 9 12.73 10.90 4.85
CA GLU A 9 13.33 9.67 5.38
C GLU A 9 12.45 8.45 5.11
N LEU A 10 11.15 8.56 5.37
CA LEU A 10 10.20 7.47 5.12
C LEU A 10 10.03 7.17 3.63
N ASP A 11 10.00 8.18 2.75
CA ASP A 11 9.91 7.94 1.32
C ASP A 11 11.15 7.20 0.76
N ALA A 12 12.34 7.57 1.26
CA ALA A 12 13.58 6.89 0.92
C ALA A 12 13.63 5.46 1.47
N HIS A 13 13.20 5.27 2.72
CA HIS A 13 13.16 3.96 3.37
C HIS A 13 12.12 3.03 2.74
N LEU A 14 10.92 3.54 2.48
CA LEU A 14 9.78 2.85 1.88
C LEU A 14 9.79 3.05 0.36
N SER A 15 10.86 2.62 -0.29
CA SER A 15 10.95 2.60 -1.75
C SER A 15 9.83 1.75 -2.36
N ASP A 16 9.45 2.04 -3.60
CA ASP A 16 8.41 1.27 -4.30
C ASP A 16 8.71 -0.24 -4.34
N GLU A 17 9.99 -0.62 -4.42
CA GLU A 17 10.42 -2.01 -4.36
C GLU A 17 10.20 -2.64 -2.98
N LYS A 18 10.47 -1.90 -1.90
CA LYS A 18 10.13 -2.37 -0.54
C LYS A 18 8.62 -2.57 -0.42
N VAL A 19 7.82 -1.58 -0.83
CA VAL A 19 6.35 -1.68 -0.76
C VAL A 19 5.82 -2.87 -1.55
N ARG A 20 6.38 -3.15 -2.74
CA ARG A 20 6.02 -4.35 -3.51
C ARG A 20 6.36 -5.65 -2.78
N ARG A 21 7.51 -5.72 -2.12
CA ARG A 21 7.91 -6.90 -1.32
C ARG A 21 6.98 -7.09 -0.13
N ASP A 22 6.72 -6.02 0.62
CA ASP A 22 5.83 -6.07 1.77
C ASP A 22 4.41 -6.50 1.34
N ALA A 23 3.89 -5.99 0.22
CA ALA A 23 2.60 -6.40 -0.34
C ALA A 23 2.58 -7.89 -0.75
N GLU A 24 3.66 -8.40 -1.35
CA GLU A 24 3.77 -9.81 -1.71
C GLU A 24 3.88 -10.73 -0.49
N GLU A 25 4.54 -10.28 0.58
CA GLU A 25 4.54 -10.97 1.88
C GLU A 25 3.14 -11.03 2.47
N PHE A 26 2.39 -9.93 2.43
CA PHE A 26 0.98 -9.90 2.81
C PHE A 26 0.14 -10.89 2.00
N PHE A 27 0.26 -10.89 0.65
CA PHE A 27 -0.49 -11.83 -0.19
C PHE A 27 -0.18 -13.29 0.17
N LYS A 28 1.07 -13.62 0.50
CA LYS A 28 1.44 -14.96 0.97
C LYS A 28 0.85 -15.27 2.34
N ALA A 29 0.87 -14.32 3.27
CA ALA A 29 0.36 -14.49 4.62
C ALA A 29 -1.15 -14.80 4.63
N VAL A 30 -1.92 -14.15 3.76
CA VAL A 30 -3.36 -14.44 3.58
C VAL A 30 -3.63 -15.66 2.68
N GLY A 31 -2.61 -16.46 2.34
CA GLY A 31 -2.78 -17.61 1.44
C GLY A 31 -3.30 -17.22 0.05
N ARG A 32 -3.02 -15.98 -0.38
CA ARG A 32 -3.49 -15.34 -1.62
C ARG A 32 -5.00 -15.19 -1.73
N ARG A 33 -5.73 -15.25 -0.61
CA ARG A 33 -7.18 -15.11 -0.55
C ARG A 33 -7.58 -14.19 0.60
N LEU A 34 -8.46 -13.24 0.34
CA LEU A 34 -9.00 -12.34 1.36
C LEU A 34 -10.52 -12.36 1.29
N GLU A 35 -11.17 -12.63 2.41
CA GLU A 35 -12.62 -12.47 2.51
C GLU A 35 -12.94 -11.00 2.80
N LEU A 36 -13.76 -10.39 1.94
CA LEU A 36 -14.23 -9.02 2.09
C LEU A 36 -15.74 -9.00 1.83
N ASP A 37 -16.52 -8.43 2.74
CA ASP A 37 -17.98 -8.31 2.60
C ASP A 37 -18.69 -9.63 2.21
N GLY A 38 -18.18 -10.77 2.72
CA GLY A 38 -18.72 -12.11 2.44
C GLY A 38 -18.37 -12.70 1.07
N GLU A 39 -17.47 -12.07 0.30
CA GLU A 39 -16.94 -12.62 -0.96
C GLU A 39 -15.42 -12.80 -0.89
N GLU A 40 -14.94 -13.84 -1.58
CA GLU A 40 -13.51 -14.14 -1.68
C GLU A 40 -12.84 -13.31 -2.79
N VAL A 41 -11.75 -12.64 -2.44
CA VAL A 41 -10.85 -11.94 -3.36
C VAL A 41 -9.57 -12.76 -3.49
N VAL A 42 -9.22 -13.12 -4.73
CA VAL A 42 -8.03 -13.93 -5.03
C VAL A 42 -6.92 -13.04 -5.58
N PHE A 43 -5.69 -13.22 -5.08
CA PHE A 43 -4.48 -12.52 -5.53
C PHE A 43 -3.50 -13.50 -6.21
N PRO A 44 -3.58 -13.70 -7.54
CA PRO A 44 -2.67 -14.58 -8.27
C PRO A 44 -1.19 -14.23 -8.04
N PRO A 45 -0.25 -15.20 -8.18
CA PRO A 45 1.20 -14.95 -8.11
C PRO A 45 1.70 -13.82 -8.99
N GLU A 46 1.03 -13.54 -10.09
CA GLU A 46 1.39 -12.51 -11.06
C GLU A 46 0.79 -11.12 -10.73
N THR A 47 0.15 -10.97 -9.56
CA THR A 47 -0.46 -9.70 -9.12
C THR A 47 0.58 -8.59 -9.10
N ARG A 48 0.42 -7.61 -9.99
CA ARG A 48 1.35 -6.48 -10.11
C ARG A 48 0.94 -5.37 -9.15
N VAL A 49 1.90 -4.84 -8.40
CA VAL A 49 1.69 -3.76 -7.43
C VAL A 49 2.36 -2.47 -7.94
N HIS A 50 1.59 -1.39 -8.05
CA HIS A 50 2.11 -0.07 -8.40
C HIS A 50 1.72 0.95 -7.35
N VAL A 51 2.74 1.60 -6.76
CA VAL A 51 2.54 2.69 -5.79
C VAL A 51 2.08 3.93 -6.55
N VAL A 52 0.96 4.50 -6.10
CA VAL A 52 0.37 5.71 -6.73
C VAL A 52 0.43 6.93 -5.83
N GLU A 53 0.54 6.73 -4.52
CA GLU A 53 0.50 7.80 -3.54
C GLU A 53 1.18 7.37 -2.25
N LYS A 54 1.95 8.29 -1.67
CA LYS A 54 2.56 8.18 -0.35
C LYS A 54 2.24 9.44 0.43
N MET A 55 1.76 9.29 1.65
CA MET A 55 1.27 10.40 2.44
C MET A 55 1.63 10.23 3.90
N LEU A 56 2.19 11.27 4.50
CA LEU A 56 2.38 11.36 5.94
C LEU A 56 1.11 11.93 6.57
N VAL A 57 0.46 11.14 7.42
CA VAL A 57 -0.79 11.49 8.08
C VAL A 57 -0.54 11.75 9.56
N ARG A 58 -0.83 12.97 10.01
CA ARG A 58 -0.78 13.32 11.42
C ARG A 58 -2.02 12.77 12.13
N ASN A 59 -1.81 11.94 13.14
CA ASN A 59 -2.87 11.39 13.97
C ASN A 59 -2.37 11.23 15.40
N THR A 60 -2.93 12.00 16.34
CA THR A 60 -2.52 12.00 17.75
C THR A 60 -2.92 10.74 18.51
N GLU A 61 -3.82 9.94 17.96
CA GLU A 61 -4.26 8.67 18.55
C GLU A 61 -3.30 7.51 18.23
N VAL A 62 -2.42 7.68 17.23
CA VAL A 62 -1.39 6.70 16.86
C VAL A 62 -0.10 6.98 17.63
N ARG A 63 0.56 5.92 18.12
CA ARG A 63 1.87 6.03 18.78
C ARG A 63 2.87 6.74 17.85
N GLY A 64 3.49 7.82 18.35
CA GLY A 64 4.40 8.65 17.55
C GLY A 64 3.73 9.85 16.88
N GLY A 65 2.39 9.99 16.98
CA GLY A 65 1.66 11.18 16.53
C GLY A 65 1.30 11.20 15.05
N GLY A 66 1.48 10.09 14.33
CA GLY A 66 1.11 9.92 12.93
C GLY A 66 1.49 8.56 12.36
N TYR A 67 1.21 8.38 11.07
CA TYR A 67 1.56 7.20 10.29
C TYR A 67 1.85 7.59 8.85
N PHE A 68 2.51 6.70 8.12
CA PHE A 68 2.81 6.85 6.70
C PHE A 68 1.91 5.91 5.90
N LEU A 69 1.03 6.49 5.09
CA LEU A 69 0.11 5.75 4.26
C LEU A 69 0.70 5.59 2.86
N VAL A 70 0.80 4.34 2.40
CA VAL A 70 1.15 4.04 1.01
C VAL A 70 -0.06 3.42 0.32
N LYS A 71 -0.52 4.07 -0.75
CA LYS A 71 -1.58 3.57 -1.60
C LYS A 71 -0.98 2.93 -2.84
N SER A 72 -1.34 1.69 -3.07
CA SER A 72 -0.96 0.92 -4.25
C SER A 72 -2.19 0.45 -5.00
N VAL A 73 -2.04 0.34 -6.32
CA VAL A 73 -3.04 -0.26 -7.22
C VAL A 73 -2.57 -1.63 -7.64
N LEU A 74 -3.50 -2.59 -7.68
CA LEU A 74 -3.24 -3.98 -8.04
C LEU A 74 -3.61 -4.21 -9.51
N ASN A 75 -2.77 -4.91 -10.24
CA ASN A 75 -2.90 -5.11 -11.68
C ASN A 75 -3.21 -3.80 -12.44
N PRO A 76 -2.33 -2.78 -12.31
CA PRO A 76 -2.46 -1.50 -12.99
C PRO A 76 -2.51 -1.65 -14.52
N THR A 77 -3.32 -0.81 -15.16
CA THR A 77 -3.26 -0.61 -16.60
C THR A 77 -2.34 0.57 -16.93
N PHE A 78 -1.43 0.37 -17.87
CA PHE A 78 -0.55 1.41 -18.39
C PHE A 78 -0.85 1.68 -19.86
N GLN A 79 -0.73 2.93 -20.27
CA GLN A 79 -0.74 3.39 -21.65
C GLN A 79 0.45 4.32 -21.85
N ASP A 80 1.29 4.04 -22.84
CA ASP A 80 2.50 4.81 -23.14
C ASP A 80 3.42 4.99 -21.90
N GLY A 81 3.52 3.94 -21.09
CA GLY A 81 4.32 3.92 -19.85
C GLY A 81 3.72 4.69 -18.67
N LYS A 82 2.54 5.31 -18.83
CA LYS A 82 1.84 6.04 -17.76
C LYS A 82 0.66 5.25 -17.22
N TYR A 83 0.50 5.29 -15.89
CA TYR A 83 -0.64 4.67 -15.23
C TYR A 83 -1.94 5.39 -15.65
N THR A 84 -2.95 4.63 -16.09
CA THR A 84 -4.19 5.20 -16.66
C THR A 84 -5.26 5.51 -15.61
N GLY A 85 -4.99 5.27 -14.33
CA GLY A 85 -6.00 5.38 -13.27
C GLY A 85 -6.85 4.11 -13.09
N ARG A 86 -6.64 3.07 -13.91
CA ARG A 86 -7.42 1.82 -13.86
C ARG A 86 -6.67 0.67 -13.20
N SER A 87 -7.35 -0.02 -12.30
CA SER A 87 -6.87 -1.23 -11.64
C SER A 87 -7.76 -2.42 -12.00
N GLY A 88 -7.14 -3.55 -12.33
CA GLY A 88 -7.86 -4.80 -12.56
C GLY A 88 -8.22 -5.59 -11.29
N SER A 89 -7.66 -5.23 -10.14
CA SER A 89 -7.82 -6.02 -8.91
C SER A 89 -7.97 -5.20 -7.63
N GLY A 90 -8.21 -3.90 -7.74
CA GLY A 90 -8.46 -3.00 -6.62
C GLY A 90 -7.22 -2.28 -6.10
N THR A 91 -7.36 -1.69 -4.92
CA THR A 91 -6.31 -0.91 -4.26
C THR A 91 -5.97 -1.52 -2.91
N LEU A 92 -4.68 -1.54 -2.59
CA LEU A 92 -4.14 -1.88 -1.29
C LEU A 92 -3.55 -0.62 -0.67
N LYS A 93 -4.03 -0.26 0.51
CA LYS A 93 -3.46 0.81 1.33
C LYS A 93 -2.75 0.18 2.51
N ILE A 94 -1.49 0.53 2.72
CA ILE A 94 -0.69 0.03 3.83
C ILE A 94 -0.35 1.21 4.72
N MET A 95 -0.62 1.07 6.02
CA MET A 95 -0.20 2.01 7.04
C MET A 95 1.12 1.53 7.64
N TYR A 96 2.11 2.40 7.63
CA TYR A 96 3.36 2.20 8.34
C TYR A 96 3.45 3.17 9.52
N ASP A 97 4.12 2.78 10.60
CA ASP A 97 4.48 3.74 11.62
C ASP A 97 5.60 4.68 11.13
N LEU A 98 5.96 5.66 11.96
CA LEU A 98 7.01 6.62 11.63
C LEU A 98 8.42 6.03 11.66
N GLU A 99 8.57 4.74 11.96
CA GLU A 99 9.82 3.97 11.83
C GLU A 99 9.80 3.07 10.58
N GLY A 100 8.73 3.13 9.77
CA GLY A 100 8.59 2.34 8.54
C GLY A 100 8.13 0.90 8.75
N ARG A 101 7.59 0.55 9.92
CA ARG A 101 7.05 -0.78 10.21
C ARG A 101 5.57 -0.85 9.84
N TRP A 102 5.14 -1.98 9.28
CA TRP A 102 3.74 -2.23 8.95
C TRP A 102 2.86 -2.18 10.21
N LEU A 103 1.79 -1.38 10.17
CA LEU A 103 0.81 -1.24 11.24
C LEU A 103 -0.52 -1.91 10.90
N ASP A 104 -1.02 -1.65 9.69
CA ASP A 104 -2.36 -2.06 9.26
C ASP A 104 -2.49 -1.97 7.74
N GLU A 105 -3.55 -2.55 7.18
CA GLU A 105 -3.85 -2.53 5.76
C GLU A 105 -5.35 -2.47 5.45
N PHE A 106 -5.66 -1.87 4.30
CA PHE A 106 -7.02 -1.79 3.79
C PHE A 106 -7.04 -2.15 2.32
N TYR A 107 -7.85 -3.14 1.99
CA TYR A 107 -8.14 -3.50 0.61
C TYR A 107 -9.48 -2.89 0.17
N ALA A 108 -9.53 -2.35 -1.05
CA ALA A 108 -10.76 -1.91 -1.70
C ALA A 108 -10.82 -2.47 -3.12
N ARG A 109 -11.99 -2.97 -3.53
CA ARG A 109 -12.20 -3.56 -4.86
C ARG A 109 -12.06 -2.54 -5.99
N ALA A 110 -11.77 -3.04 -7.18
CA ALA A 110 -11.95 -2.27 -8.40
C ALA A 110 -13.44 -1.97 -8.60
N VAL A 111 -13.76 -0.75 -9.02
CA VAL A 111 -15.12 -0.27 -9.32
C VAL A 111 -15.34 -0.31 -10.82
#